data_AF-A0AAU8PJD4-F1
#
_entry.id   AF-A0AAU8PJD4-F1
#
_cell.length_a   1.000
_cell.length_b   1.000
_cell.length_c   1.000
_cell.angle_alpha   90.00
_cell.angle_beta   90.00
_cell.angle_gamma   90.00
#
_symmetry.space_group_name_H-M   'P 1'
#
loop_
_entity.id
_entity.type
_entity.pdbx_description
1 polymer ?
#
loop_
_entity_poly.entity_id
_entity_poly.type
_entity_poly.pdbx_seq_one_letter_code
_entity_poly.pdbx_strand_id
1 'polypeptide(L)' 'MTYRIWEARNAGEDTTYLVAMSSVRETSLREEIGRGESLIRLLRLVAETEDRNRARRMADCEI' A
#
# COMPACT_ATOMS: atom_id res chain seq x y z
N MET A 1 -2.24 16.08 -2.02
CA MET A 1 -2.56 14.65 -2.23
C MET A 1 -1.60 13.86 -1.37
N THR A 2 -2.11 13.06 -0.44
CA THR A 2 -1.28 12.34 0.53
C THR A 2 -0.95 10.96 -0.02
N TYR A 3 0.32 10.59 0.11
CA TYR A 3 0.84 9.25 -0.15
C TYR A 3 1.00 8.52 1.18
N ARG A 4 0.60 7.27 1.21
CA ARG A 4 0.62 6.39 2.37
C ARG A 4 1.50 5.20 2.07
N ILE A 5 2.36 4.88 3.01
CA ILE A 5 3.25 3.74 2.93
C ILE A 5 2.67 2.69 3.88
N TRP A 6 2.27 1.56 3.32
CA TRP A 6 1.72 0.43 4.05
C TRP A 6 2.72 -0.71 4.08
N GLU A 7 2.82 -1.37 5.22
CA GLU A 7 3.31 -2.75 5.27
C GLU A 7 2.21 -3.64 4.71
N ALA A 8 2.55 -4.42 3.69
CA ALA A 8 1.64 -5.28 2.96
C ALA A 8 2.23 -6.68 2.76
N ARG A 9 1.35 -7.62 2.41
CA ARG A 9 1.71 -9.02 2.15
C ARG A 9 0.70 -9.63 1.18
N ASN A 10 1.14 -10.50 0.27
CA ASN A 10 0.21 -11.26 -0.56
C ASN A 10 -0.43 -12.42 0.22
N ALA A 11 -1.67 -12.75 -0.09
CA ALA A 11 -2.34 -13.91 0.48
C ALA A 11 -1.61 -15.20 0.06
N GLY A 12 -1.19 -15.98 1.05
CA GLY A 12 -0.43 -17.22 0.82
C GLY A 12 1.09 -17.05 0.83
N GLU A 13 1.59 -15.81 0.94
CA GLU A 13 3.02 -15.52 1.13
C GLU A 13 3.30 -15.08 2.57
N ASP A 14 4.52 -15.35 3.05
CA ASP A 14 4.96 -14.93 4.39
C ASP A 14 5.82 -13.65 4.38
N THR A 15 6.30 -13.23 3.20
CA THR A 15 7.15 -12.05 3.07
C THR A 15 6.31 -10.77 3.07
N THR A 16 6.59 -9.88 4.03
CA THR A 16 6.03 -8.53 4.03
C THR A 16 6.89 -7.59 3.17
N TYR A 17 6.26 -6.57 2.60
CA TYR A 17 6.92 -5.51 1.84
C TYR A 17 6.23 -4.17 2.08
N LEU A 18 6.94 -3.08 1.80
CA LEU A 18 6.42 -1.73 1.89
C LEU A 18 5.86 -1.28 0.54
N VAL A 19 4.63 -0.80 0.54
CA VAL A 19 3.98 -0.29 -0.66
C VAL A 19 3.53 1.15 -0.47
N ALA A 20 3.92 2.02 -1.40
CA ALA A 20 3.45 3.39 -1.47
C ALA A 20 2.22 3.48 -2.38
N MET A 21 1.18 4.17 -1.92
CA MET A 21 0.03 4.50 -2.76
C MET A 21 -0.58 5.82 -2.32
N SER A 22 -1.36 6.46 -3.19
CA SER A 22 -2.12 7.63 -2.79
C SER A 22 -3.30 7.26 -1.86
N SER A 23 -3.76 8.20 -1.04
CA SER A 23 -4.96 8.01 -0.21
C SER A 23 -6.21 7.68 -1.04
N VAL A 24 -6.28 8.16 -2.29
CA VAL A 24 -7.37 7.81 -3.22
C VAL A 24 -7.23 6.37 -3.72
N ARG A 25 -6.02 5.98 -4.14
CA ARG A 25 -5.74 4.61 -4.60
C ARG A 25 -5.97 3.58 -3.48
N GLU A 26 -5.63 3.93 -2.24
CA GLU A 26 -5.90 3.09 -1.07
C GLU A 26 -7.38 2.74 -0.96
N THR A 27 -8.29 3.71 -1.13
CA THR A 27 -9.73 3.47 -1.08
C THR A 27 -10.14 2.42 -2.12
N SER A 28 -9.73 2.60 -3.38
CA SER A 28 -10.03 1.62 -4.43
C SER A 28 -9.39 0.26 -4.18
N LEU A 29 -8.16 0.21 -3.66
CA LEU A 29 -7.48 -1.05 -3.36
C LEU A 29 -8.19 -1.80 -2.23
N ARG A 30 -8.68 -1.11 -1.20
CA ARG A 30 -9.46 -1.73 -0.12
C ARG A 30 -10.74 -2.37 -0.65
N GLU A 31 -11.40 -1.74 -1.62
CA GLU A 31 -12.56 -2.33 -2.27
C GLU A 31 -12.20 -3.56 -3.10
N GLU A 32 -11.10 -3.52 -3.87
CA GLU A 32 -10.58 -4.68 -4.62
C GLU A 32 -10.26 -5.86 -3.69
N ILE A 33 -9.61 -5.59 -2.55
CA ILE A 33 -9.34 -6.60 -1.51
C ILE A 33 -10.65 -7.15 -0.94
N GLY A 34 -11.63 -6.29 -0.65
CA GLY A 34 -12.94 -6.69 -0.15
C GLY A 34 -13.73 -7.56 -1.14
N ARG A 35 -13.56 -7.33 -2.45
CA ARG A 35 -14.14 -8.14 -3.52
C ARG A 35 -13.34 -9.41 -3.85
N GLY A 36 -12.14 -9.57 -3.29
CA GLY A 36 -11.23 -10.67 -3.61
C GLY A 36 -10.55 -10.55 -4.98
N GLU A 37 -10.59 -9.35 -5.59
CA GLU A 37 -9.93 -9.04 -6.87
C GLU A 37 -8.42 -8.80 -6.70
N SER A 38 -7.99 -8.47 -5.48
CA SER A 38 -6.59 -8.30 -5.12
C SER A 38 -6.22 -9.25 -3.98
N LEU A 39 -5.10 -9.95 -4.13
CA LEU A 39 -4.55 -10.84 -3.11
C LEU A 39 -3.72 -10.09 -2.05
N ILE A 40 -3.49 -8.80 -2.24
CA ILE A 40 -2.73 -7.97 -1.31
C ILE A 40 -3.50 -7.83 0.00
N ARG A 41 -2.78 -7.83 1.13
CA ARG A 41 -3.30 -7.48 2.44
C ARG A 41 -2.52 -6.32 3.01
N LEU A 42 -3.20 -5.22 3.31
CA LEU A 42 -2.62 -4.09 4.02
C LEU A 42 -2.61 -4.41 5.53
N LEU A 43 -1.43 -4.42 6.14
CA LEU A 43 -1.24 -4.82 7.53
C LEU A 43 -1.17 -3.60 8.46
N ARG A 44 -0.22 -2.69 8.21
CA ARG A 44 0.03 -1.53 9.07
C ARG A 44 0.42 -0.31 8.25
N LEU A 45 -0.15 0.84 8.58
CA LEU A 45 0.30 2.12 8.03
C LEU A 45 1.65 2.48 8.66
N VAL A 46 2.69 2.58 7.83
CA VAL A 46 4.06 2.87 8.27
C VAL A 46 4.35 4.36 8.26
N ALA A 47 3.88 5.08 7.24
CA ALA A 47 4.09 6.52 7.12
C ALA A 47 3.06 7.18 6.20
N GLU A 48 2.92 8.50 6.36
CA GLU A 48 2.17 9.38 5.46
C GLU A 48 3.08 10.53 5.02
N THR A 49 2.95 10.97 3.77
CA THR A 49 3.69 12.11 3.25
C THR A 49 2.96 12.77 2.08
N GLU A 50 3.15 14.07 1.91
CA GLU A 50 2.64 14.79 0.73
C GLU A 50 3.65 14.79 -0.43
N ASP A 51 4.90 14.36 -0.19
CA ASP A 51 5.96 14.27 -1.20
C ASP A 51 5.99 12.87 -1.83
N ARG A 52 5.61 12.78 -3.11
CA ARG A 52 5.64 11.54 -3.90
C ARG A 52 7.02 10.90 -3.96
N ASN A 53 8.07 11.71 -4.13
CA ASN A 53 9.43 11.19 -4.24
C ASN A 53 9.91 10.63 -2.90
N ARG A 54 9.48 11.25 -1.79
CA ARG A 54 9.72 10.70 -0.46
C ARG A 54 8.99 9.38 -0.27
N ALA A 55 7.73 9.27 -0.68
CA ALA A 55 6.97 8.03 -0.60
C ALA A 55 7.65 6.88 -1.37
N ARG A 56 8.11 7.15 -2.61
CA ARG A 56 8.84 6.17 -3.44
C ARG A 56 10.15 5.70 -2.83
N ARG A 57 10.88 6.56 -2.13
CA ARG A 57 12.13 6.18 -1.44
C ARG A 57 11.89 5.35 -0.19
N MET A 58 10.67 5.37 0.36
CA MET A 58 10.31 4.68 1.61
C MET A 58 9.62 3.33 1.37
N ALA A 59 9.30 2.98 0.13
CA ALA A 59 8.58 1.77 -0.22
C ALA A 59 9.38 0.91 -1.20
N ASP A 60 9.14 -0.40 -1.17
CA ASP A 60 9.72 -1.36 -2.11
C ASP A 60 9.02 -1.26 -3.48
N CYS A 61 7.74 -0.89 -3.50
CA CYS A 61 6.94 -0.71 -4.71
C CYS A 61 5.88 0.40 -4.59
N GLU A 62 5.33 0.83 -5.73
CA GLU A 62 4.21 1.79 -5.83
C GLU A 62 3.00 1.09 -6.46
N ILE A 63 1.79 1.40 -5.95
CA ILE A 63 0.49 0.96 -6.50
C ILE A 63 -0.35 2.17 -6.91
#